data_AF-A0A3N2QYM8-F1
#
_entry.id   AF-A0A3N2QYM8-F1
#
_cell.length_a   1.000
_cell.length_b   1.000
_cell.length_c   1.000
_cell.angle_alpha   90.00
_cell.angle_beta   90.00
_cell.angle_gamma   90.00
#
_symmetry.space_group_name_H-M   'P 1'
#
loop_
_entity.id
_entity.type
_entity.pdbx_description
1 polymer ?
#
loop_
_entity_poly.entity_id
_entity_poly.type
_entity_poly.pdbx_seq_one_letter_code
_entity_poly.pdbx_strand_id
1 'polypeptide(L)' 'MSGTLSGAQEAVAMIARLPEEEVAHFLRDSIAERRLSDLMRSLNEAVATGDPGLRASAEKALKHLGFL' A
#
# COMPACT_ATOMS: atom_id res chain seq x y z
N MET A 1 -19.64 8.18 -3.60
CA MET A 1 -18.58 7.18 -3.82
C MET A 1 -17.27 7.67 -3.21
N SER A 2 -17.21 7.83 -1.89
CA SER A 2 -16.09 8.51 -1.21
C SER A 2 -15.21 7.58 -0.35
N GLY A 3 -15.45 6.27 -0.37
CA GLY A 3 -14.75 5.30 0.50
C GLY A 3 -13.43 4.76 -0.08
N THR A 4 -13.26 4.72 -1.40
CA THR A 4 -12.10 4.07 -2.05
C THR A 4 -10.83 4.91 -1.97
N LEU A 5 -10.94 6.24 -2.10
CA LEU A 5 -9.82 7.17 -1.93
C LEU A 5 -9.26 7.18 -0.49
N SER A 6 -10.13 6.99 0.52
CA SER A 6 -9.69 6.88 1.93
C SER A 6 -8.82 5.64 2.13
N GLY A 7 -9.27 4.47 1.66
CA GLY A 7 -8.52 3.21 1.80
C GLY A 7 -7.17 3.23 1.07
N ALA A 8 -7.12 3.82 -0.13
CA ALA A 8 -5.88 4.02 -0.89
C ALA A 8 -4.87 4.92 -0.14
N GLN A 9 -5.33 6.07 0.39
CA GLN A 9 -4.47 6.98 1.14
C GLN A 9 -3.99 6.38 2.47
N GLU A 10 -4.87 5.65 3.17
CA GLU A 10 -4.52 4.94 4.40
C GLU A 10 -3.48 3.86 4.17
N ALA A 11 -3.63 3.05 3.10
CA ALA A 11 -2.67 2.03 2.72
C ALA A 11 -1.27 2.62 2.44
N VAL A 12 -1.22 3.70 1.67
CA VAL A 12 0.03 4.41 1.38
C VAL A 12 0.67 4.96 2.65
N ALA A 13 -0.11 5.61 3.52
CA ALA A 13 0.39 6.20 4.76
C ALA A 13 0.90 5.13 5.75
N MET A 14 0.24 3.97 5.80
CA MET A 14 0.66 2.84 6.62
C MET A 14 2.02 2.31 6.16
N ILE A 15 2.18 2.02 4.86
CA ILE A 15 3.42 1.46 4.33
C ILE A 15 4.58 2.45 4.38
N ALA A 16 4.31 3.74 4.16
CA ALA A 16 5.34 4.79 4.26
C ALA A 16 5.94 4.93 5.67
N ARG A 17 5.24 4.47 6.70
CA ARG A 17 5.71 4.48 8.11
C ARG A 17 6.29 3.15 8.56
N LEU A 18 6.23 2.13 7.73
CA LEU A 18 6.72 0.79 8.05
C LEU A 18 8.26 0.79 7.99
N PRO A 19 8.99 0.49 9.08
CA PRO A 19 10.44 0.34 9.03
C PRO A 19 10.84 -0.77 8.06
N GLU A 20 12.00 -0.63 7.41
CA GLU A 20 12.46 -1.59 6.41
C GLU A 20 12.66 -3.00 7.01
N GLU A 21 13.17 -3.05 8.23
CA GLU A 21 13.37 -4.29 8.99
C GLU A 21 12.06 -5.02 9.34
N GLU A 22 10.94 -4.30 9.40
CA GLU A 22 9.62 -4.85 9.72
C GLU A 22 8.84 -5.33 8.49
N VAL A 23 9.27 -4.98 7.26
CA VAL A 23 8.56 -5.32 6.02
C VAL A 23 8.31 -6.82 5.89
N ALA A 24 9.33 -7.64 6.17
CA ALA A 24 9.21 -9.09 6.08
C ALA A 24 8.26 -9.70 7.13
N HIS A 25 8.18 -9.11 8.32
CA HIS A 25 7.22 -9.54 9.34
C HIS A 25 5.81 -9.12 8.95
N PHE A 26 5.63 -7.86 8.58
CA PHE A 26 4.37 -7.32 8.11
C PHE A 26 3.77 -8.11 6.95
N LEU A 27 4.58 -8.49 5.95
CA LEU A 27 4.10 -9.29 4.82
C LEU A 27 3.65 -10.68 5.25
N ARG A 28 4.41 -11.35 6.13
CA ARG A 28 4.03 -12.67 6.67
C ARG A 28 2.70 -12.61 7.40
N ASP A 29 2.52 -11.61 8.25
CA ASP A 29 1.29 -11.45 9.04
C ASP A 29 0.11 -11.09 8.13
N SER A 30 0.33 -10.18 7.18
CA SER A 30 -0.70 -9.79 6.19
C SER A 30 -1.15 -10.96 5.31
N ILE A 31 -0.26 -11.92 5.02
CA ILE A 31 -0.58 -13.15 4.30
C ILE A 31 -1.39 -14.09 5.21
N ALA A 32 -0.92 -14.31 6.45
CA ALA A 32 -1.61 -15.18 7.41
C ALA A 32 -3.03 -14.69 7.71
N GLU A 33 -3.22 -13.37 7.80
CA GLU A 33 -4.51 -12.70 8.01
C GLU A 33 -5.34 -12.56 6.72
N ARG A 34 -4.80 -12.95 5.55
CA ARG A 34 -5.44 -12.79 4.23
C ARG A 34 -5.79 -11.34 3.85
N ARG A 35 -5.04 -10.37 4.38
CA ARG A 35 -5.23 -8.93 4.14
C ARG A 35 -4.31 -8.38 3.06
N LEU A 36 -3.27 -9.11 2.68
CA LEU A 36 -2.30 -8.66 1.68
C LEU A 36 -2.97 -8.32 0.34
N SER A 37 -3.90 -9.15 -0.14
CA SER A 37 -4.59 -8.90 -1.42
C SER A 37 -5.40 -7.61 -1.42
N ASP A 38 -6.05 -7.29 -0.30
CA ASP A 38 -6.85 -6.09 -0.16
C ASP A 38 -5.96 -4.84 -0.11
N LEU A 39 -4.85 -4.93 0.64
CA LEU A 39 -3.83 -3.89 0.68
C LEU A 39 -3.22 -3.62 -0.71
N MET A 40 -2.84 -4.67 -1.42
CA MET A 40 -2.27 -4.55 -2.76
C MET A 40 -3.27 -3.97 -3.75
N ARG A 41 -4.56 -4.32 -3.63
CA ARG A 41 -5.62 -3.69 -4.42
C ARG A 41 -5.68 -2.18 -4.15
N SER A 42 -5.68 -1.76 -2.89
CA SER A 42 -5.71 -0.34 -2.53
C SER A 42 -4.47 0.43 -3.02
N LEU A 43 -3.27 -0.18 -2.96
CA LEU A 43 -2.05 0.44 -3.50
C LEU A 43 -2.07 0.52 -5.03
N ASN A 44 -2.55 -0.51 -5.72
CA ASN A 44 -2.69 -0.50 -7.17
C ASN A 44 -3.75 0.52 -7.64
N GLU A 45 -4.86 0.65 -6.91
CA GLU A 45 -5.84 1.72 -7.13
C GLU A 45 -5.19 3.10 -6.98
N ALA A 46 -4.34 3.29 -5.96
CA ALA A 46 -3.60 4.53 -5.73
C ALA A 46 -2.59 4.86 -6.86
N VAL A 47 -1.98 3.83 -7.48
CA VAL A 47 -1.14 4.01 -8.68
C VAL A 47 -1.96 4.38 -9.91
N ALA A 48 -3.15 3.78 -10.05
CA ALA A 48 -4.02 3.97 -11.21
C ALA A 48 -4.83 5.29 -11.17
N THR A 49 -4.74 6.07 -10.08
CA THR A 49 -5.46 7.35 -10.00
C THR A 49 -4.87 8.41 -10.94
N GLY A 50 -5.65 9.45 -11.21
CA GLY A 50 -5.18 10.66 -11.89
C GLY A 50 -4.42 11.66 -11.00
N ASP A 51 -4.31 11.41 -9.69
CA ASP A 51 -3.56 12.24 -8.74
C ASP A 51 -2.06 11.87 -8.78
N PRO A 52 -1.17 12.74 -9.29
CA PRO A 52 0.25 12.45 -9.40
C PRO A 52 0.95 12.25 -8.04
N GLY A 53 0.51 12.95 -7.00
CA GLY A 53 1.10 12.87 -5.65
C GLY A 53 0.78 11.55 -4.98
N LEU A 54 -0.49 11.14 -5.06
CA LEU A 54 -0.93 9.84 -4.54
C LEU A 54 -0.27 8.68 -5.31
N ARG A 55 -0.21 8.78 -6.64
CA ARG A 55 0.47 7.80 -7.48
C ARG A 55 1.94 7.62 -7.10
N ALA A 56 2.71 8.70 -7.00
CA ALA A 56 4.13 8.62 -6.66
C ALA A 56 4.36 8.01 -5.26
N SER A 57 3.46 8.29 -4.31
CA SER A 57 3.51 7.74 -2.97
C SER A 57 3.18 6.24 -2.94
N ALA A 58 2.21 5.80 -3.75
CA ALA A 58 1.87 4.40 -3.92
C ALA A 58 2.97 3.59 -4.61
N GLU A 59 3.60 4.14 -5.66
CA GLU A 59 4.76 3.52 -6.30
C GLU A 59 5.92 3.35 -5.31
N LYS A 60 6.17 4.34 -4.44
CA LYS A 60 7.17 4.22 -3.35
C LYS A 60 6.80 3.13 -2.34
N ALA A 61 5.54 3.06 -1.93
CA ALA A 61 5.06 2.03 -1.01
C ALA A 61 5.24 0.62 -1.60
N LEU A 62 4.93 0.43 -2.88
CA LEU A 62 5.11 -0.85 -3.58
C LEU A 62 6.58 -1.26 -3.69
N LYS A 63 7.48 -0.31 -3.99
CA LYS A 63 8.93 -0.54 -3.98
C LYS A 63 9.44 -0.92 -2.59
N HIS A 64 8.95 -0.23 -1.55
CA HIS A 64 9.30 -0.52 -0.15
C HIS A 64 8.93 -1.95 0.26
N LEU A 65 7.82 -2.46 -0.28
CA LEU A 65 7.37 -3.84 -0.08
C LEU A 65 8.05 -4.87 -1.00
N GLY A 66 8.89 -4.43 -1.96
CA GLY A 66 9.59 -5.32 -2.90
C GLY A 66 8.76 -5.80 -4.10
N PHE A 67 7.68 -5.10 -4.48
CA PHE A 67 6.80 -5.48 -5.60
C PHE A 67 7.06 -4.69 -6.91
N LEU A 68 7.97 -3.71 -6.89
CA LEU A 68 8.42 -2.90 -8.04
C LEU A 68 9.92 -2.68 -7.96
#